data_AF-A0A2S8EXT1-F1
#
_entry.id   AF-A0A2S8EXT1-F1
#
_cell.length_a   1.000
_cell.length_b   1.000
_cell.length_c   1.000
_cell.angle_alpha   90.00
_cell.angle_beta   90.00
_cell.angle_gamma   90.00
#
_symmetry.space_group_name_H-M   'P 1'
#
loop_
_entity.id
_entity.type
_entity.pdbx_description
1 polymer ?
#
loop_
_entity_poly.entity_id
_entity_poly.type
_entity_poly.pdbx_seq_one_letter_code
_entity_poly.pdbx_strand_id
1 'polypeptide(L)'
;MIVMTATIALGTGVAMQHTASPDHPALTDAAPTRDDEPAAAPTAAAEAAGAEASIEMPTAAPLIPHAPARPSRRVAAPAETGETASPLPAGPADDGPVAARTATLFPSTPPPAAARPGAGFVPPVPVGPPINALARATAVQPETAALPRAQPRTAGEAFSRAETPESCTPALSLGAAPAAMLDIELHAPCHAESRLVLRHAELAISAYTDGDGRLLQLIPALQAEAEVVAAFPGGPEIRARVDVPEVEDYHRVAIQWQGDDDFALHAYEFGAEYGEPGHVSSQDGDGGAAGFITRLGDARVDWPLLAEVYSLPLTGIEQAGTVRFEVEAEVSDLTCGREMLGEALEMRGGGEVESVELTLPMPDCGGRGGFLVLKNLLPDLTIAGD
;
A
#
# COMPACT_ATOMS: atom_id res chain seq x y z
N MET A 1 6.45 -59.05 24.55
CA MET A 1 7.53 -60.06 24.64
C MET A 1 7.27 -61.09 23.55
N ILE A 2 8.24 -61.28 22.63
CA ILE A 2 8.33 -62.38 21.63
C ILE A 2 7.31 -62.27 20.46
N VAL A 3 7.64 -61.61 19.34
CA VAL A 3 8.46 -62.07 18.19
C VAL A 3 7.78 -63.14 17.33
N MET A 4 7.34 -62.76 16.13
CA MET A 4 7.41 -63.60 14.94
C MET A 4 7.34 -62.72 13.68
N THR A 5 8.50 -62.40 13.11
CA THR A 5 8.65 -61.84 11.77
C THR A 5 9.12 -62.94 10.82
N ALA A 6 8.38 -63.15 9.74
CA ALA A 6 8.73 -64.04 8.64
C ALA A 6 8.74 -63.24 7.32
N THR A 7 9.85 -63.41 6.61
CA THR A 7 10.36 -62.90 5.33
C THR A 7 9.50 -63.23 4.11
N ILE A 8 9.40 -62.35 3.08
CA ILE A 8 9.42 -62.58 1.58
C ILE A 8 9.53 -61.17 0.91
N ALA A 9 10.60 -60.72 0.23
CA ALA A 9 11.19 -60.99 -1.10
C ALA A 9 10.56 -60.25 -2.32
N LEU A 10 11.42 -59.38 -2.93
CA LEU A 10 11.62 -59.01 -4.36
C LEU A 10 10.51 -58.38 -5.22
N GLY A 11 10.89 -57.31 -5.94
CA GLY A 11 10.20 -56.84 -7.15
C GLY A 11 10.66 -55.47 -7.64
N THR A 12 11.82 -55.40 -8.31
CA THR A 12 12.25 -54.25 -9.11
C THR A 12 11.53 -54.25 -10.47
N GLY A 13 10.96 -53.11 -10.87
CA GLY A 13 10.34 -52.92 -12.18
C GLY A 13 10.57 -51.49 -12.68
N VAL A 14 11.51 -51.34 -13.61
CA VAL A 14 11.73 -50.15 -14.44
C VAL A 14 10.92 -50.31 -15.72
N ALA A 15 10.15 -49.30 -16.11
CA ALA A 15 9.52 -49.22 -17.43
C ALA A 15 9.85 -47.87 -18.08
N MET A 16 10.63 -47.94 -19.16
CA MET A 16 10.79 -46.88 -20.16
C MET A 16 9.56 -46.84 -21.06
N GLN A 17 9.13 -45.65 -21.49
CA GLN A 17 8.37 -45.48 -22.73
C GLN A 17 8.90 -44.30 -23.52
N HIS A 18 9.10 -44.58 -24.81
CA HIS A 18 9.71 -43.74 -25.83
C HIS A 18 8.60 -43.33 -26.83
N THR A 19 8.73 -42.11 -27.36
CA THR A 19 8.29 -41.61 -28.68
C THR A 19 6.79 -41.56 -29.03
N ALA A 20 6.30 -40.35 -29.36
CA ALA A 20 5.66 -40.05 -30.65
C ALA A 20 5.43 -38.53 -30.84
N SER A 21 6.08 -37.96 -31.87
CA SER A 21 5.59 -36.82 -32.65
C SER A 21 4.86 -37.40 -33.87
N PRO A 22 3.79 -36.76 -34.38
CA PRO A 22 3.95 -36.12 -35.70
C PRO A 22 3.04 -34.90 -36.00
N ASP A 23 3.49 -34.12 -36.99
CA ASP A 23 2.77 -33.42 -38.08
C ASP A 23 1.92 -32.13 -37.87
N HIS A 24 2.42 -31.08 -38.54
CA HIS A 24 1.66 -29.96 -39.14
C HIS A 24 0.76 -30.43 -40.30
N PRO A 25 -0.28 -29.63 -40.64
CA PRO A 25 -0.25 -28.93 -41.92
C PRO A 25 -0.74 -27.47 -41.83
N ALA A 26 -0.66 -26.78 -42.96
CA ALA A 26 -0.53 -25.34 -43.13
C ALA A 26 -1.80 -24.60 -43.60
N LEU A 27 -1.73 -23.26 -43.50
CA LEU A 27 -2.29 -22.20 -44.39
C LEU A 27 -3.82 -22.08 -44.58
N THR A 28 -4.35 -20.88 -44.25
CA THR A 28 -4.97 -19.97 -45.25
C THR A 28 -5.11 -18.53 -44.74
N ASP A 29 -4.83 -17.60 -45.65
CA ASP A 29 -4.93 -16.13 -45.61
C ASP A 29 -6.28 -15.54 -45.19
N ALA A 30 -6.25 -14.34 -44.58
CA ALA A 30 -6.79 -13.11 -45.19
C ALA A 30 -6.75 -11.90 -44.21
N ALA A 31 -6.01 -10.85 -44.60
CA ALA A 31 -6.21 -9.47 -44.13
C ALA A 31 -7.44 -8.84 -44.83
N PRO A 32 -7.96 -7.67 -44.37
CA PRO A 32 -7.51 -6.38 -44.95
C PRO A 32 -7.52 -5.18 -43.95
N THR A 33 -6.44 -4.39 -43.90
CA THR A 33 -6.23 -3.00 -44.40
C THR A 33 -6.91 -1.85 -43.65
N ARG A 34 -6.05 -0.93 -43.18
CA ARG A 34 -6.29 0.49 -42.84
C ARG A 34 -6.63 1.30 -44.10
N ASP A 35 -7.41 2.37 -43.92
CA ASP A 35 -7.34 3.61 -44.71
C ASP A 35 -7.64 4.83 -43.82
N ASP A 36 -6.98 5.93 -44.18
CA ASP A 36 -6.80 7.25 -43.52
C ASP A 36 -8.02 8.20 -43.49
N GLU A 37 -8.16 8.93 -42.36
CA GLU A 37 -8.34 10.39 -42.05
C GLU A 37 -8.75 11.44 -43.15
N PRO A 38 -9.12 12.75 -42.91
CA PRO A 38 -9.67 13.56 -41.76
C PRO A 38 -10.94 14.42 -42.09
N ALA A 39 -11.52 15.15 -41.11
CA ALA A 39 -11.78 16.61 -41.20
C ALA A 39 -12.43 17.27 -39.94
N ALA A 40 -11.76 18.35 -39.49
CA ALA A 40 -12.24 19.69 -39.11
C ALA A 40 -13.14 19.97 -37.87
N ALA A 41 -12.61 20.87 -37.02
CA ALA A 41 -13.28 21.63 -35.96
C ALA A 41 -14.27 22.70 -36.48
N PRO A 42 -15.01 23.37 -35.58
CA PRO A 42 -14.75 24.80 -35.44
C PRO A 42 -14.84 25.37 -34.01
N THR A 43 -14.19 26.53 -33.86
CA THR A 43 -14.24 27.47 -32.73
C THR A 43 -15.11 28.67 -33.12
N ALA A 44 -15.94 29.20 -32.21
CA ALA A 44 -16.35 30.62 -32.19
C ALA A 44 -16.96 31.01 -30.84
N ALA A 45 -16.56 32.18 -30.36
CA ALA A 45 -17.02 32.88 -29.16
C ALA A 45 -18.16 33.88 -29.47
N ALA A 46 -18.99 34.25 -28.48
CA ALA A 46 -19.44 35.63 -28.20
C ALA A 46 -20.54 35.72 -27.11
N GLU A 47 -20.25 36.55 -26.09
CA GLU A 47 -21.07 37.59 -25.43
C GLU A 47 -22.45 37.32 -24.77
N ALA A 48 -22.44 37.50 -23.44
CA ALA A 48 -23.21 38.44 -22.59
C ALA A 48 -24.73 38.71 -22.76
N ALA A 49 -25.42 38.49 -21.63
CA ALA A 49 -26.43 39.33 -20.96
C ALA A 49 -27.92 39.28 -21.38
N GLY A 50 -28.75 38.88 -20.41
CA GLY A 50 -30.03 39.50 -20.10
C GLY A 50 -31.29 38.68 -20.41
N ALA A 51 -31.87 38.03 -19.39
CA ALA A 51 -33.32 37.95 -19.19
C ALA A 51 -33.64 37.23 -17.86
N GLU A 52 -34.27 37.96 -16.94
CA GLU A 52 -34.95 37.43 -15.76
C GLU A 52 -36.17 36.59 -16.20
N ALA A 53 -36.35 35.40 -15.63
CA ALA A 53 -37.63 34.70 -15.66
C ALA A 53 -37.76 33.80 -14.44
N SER A 54 -38.64 34.22 -13.53
CA SER A 54 -39.18 33.45 -12.42
C SER A 54 -39.71 32.09 -12.88
N ILE A 55 -39.39 31.03 -12.14
CA ILE A 55 -40.11 29.75 -12.25
C ILE A 55 -40.60 29.34 -10.86
N GLU A 56 -41.92 29.29 -10.78
CA GLU A 56 -42.79 28.81 -9.72
C GLU A 56 -42.43 27.40 -9.21
N MET A 57 -42.55 27.22 -7.90
CA MET A 57 -42.58 25.90 -7.25
C MET A 57 -43.75 25.05 -7.77
N PRO A 58 -43.56 23.76 -8.09
CA PRO A 58 -44.68 22.82 -8.17
C PRO A 58 -45.13 22.39 -6.77
N THR A 59 -46.46 22.49 -6.59
CA THR A 59 -47.22 22.20 -5.38
C THR A 59 -47.34 20.70 -5.09
N ALA A 60 -47.67 20.40 -3.83
CA ALA A 60 -47.73 19.07 -3.21
C ALA A 60 -48.60 18.03 -3.95
N ALA A 61 -48.07 16.81 -4.06
CA ALA A 61 -48.83 15.61 -4.40
C ALA A 61 -49.44 14.98 -3.13
N PRO A 62 -50.66 14.41 -3.19
CA PRO A 62 -51.39 13.97 -2.01
C PRO A 62 -50.96 12.60 -1.48
N LEU A 63 -51.08 12.49 -0.16
CA LEU A 63 -50.88 11.31 0.69
C LEU A 63 -51.69 10.09 0.21
N ILE A 64 -51.00 8.96 0.01
CA ILE A 64 -51.62 7.64 -0.14
C ILE A 64 -51.96 7.10 1.26
N PRO A 65 -53.23 6.72 1.54
CA PRO A 65 -53.60 6.18 2.85
C PRO A 65 -53.08 4.75 3.04
N HIS A 66 -52.45 4.53 4.20
CA HIS A 66 -51.99 3.24 4.72
C HIS A 66 -53.10 2.18 4.73
N ALA A 67 -52.80 1.01 4.15
CA ALA A 67 -53.57 -0.21 4.35
C ALA A 67 -53.21 -0.85 5.71
N PRO A 68 -54.18 -1.35 6.50
CA PRO A 68 -53.88 -1.96 7.79
C PRO A 68 -53.24 -3.35 7.63
N ALA A 69 -52.14 -3.56 8.35
CA ALA A 69 -51.45 -4.83 8.49
C ALA A 69 -52.38 -5.90 9.12
N ARG A 70 -52.46 -7.07 8.48
CA ARG A 70 -53.14 -8.24 9.01
C ARG A 70 -52.30 -8.87 10.14
N PRO A 71 -52.92 -9.40 11.22
CA PRO A 71 -52.21 -10.07 12.28
C PRO A 71 -51.66 -11.43 11.83
N SER A 72 -50.35 -11.62 11.98
CA SER A 72 -49.65 -12.87 11.76
C SER A 72 -50.14 -13.93 12.73
N ARG A 73 -50.72 -15.00 12.20
CA ARG A 73 -51.14 -16.20 12.93
C ARG A 73 -49.90 -16.92 13.48
N ARG A 74 -49.78 -17.01 14.81
CA ARG A 74 -48.84 -17.94 15.47
C ARG A 74 -49.13 -19.36 14.98
N VAL A 75 -48.17 -19.96 14.29
CA VAL A 75 -48.11 -21.40 14.07
C VAL A 75 -47.21 -21.97 15.15
N ALA A 76 -47.77 -22.88 15.95
CA ALA A 76 -47.06 -23.65 16.94
C ALA A 76 -46.08 -24.61 16.26
N ALA A 77 -44.86 -24.68 16.80
CA ALA A 77 -43.84 -25.65 16.41
C ALA A 77 -44.32 -27.09 16.70
N PRO A 78 -44.10 -28.05 15.78
CA PRO A 78 -44.13 -29.45 16.14
C PRO A 78 -42.79 -29.87 16.79
N ALA A 79 -42.90 -30.68 17.83
CA ALA A 79 -41.79 -31.36 18.47
C ALA A 79 -41.41 -32.61 17.68
N GLU A 80 -40.12 -32.77 17.37
CA GLU A 80 -39.49 -34.03 16.93
C GLU A 80 -38.17 -34.15 17.70
N THR A 81 -38.14 -34.99 18.75
CA THR A 81 -37.54 -36.34 18.79
C THR A 81 -36.09 -36.38 18.33
N GLY A 82 -35.21 -36.66 19.29
CA GLY A 82 -33.77 -36.62 19.11
C GLY A 82 -33.20 -37.78 18.30
N GLU A 83 -32.07 -37.47 17.68
CA GLU A 83 -31.06 -38.44 17.32
C GLU A 83 -29.69 -37.85 17.69
N THR A 84 -28.90 -38.63 18.42
CA THR A 84 -27.66 -38.22 19.08
C THR A 84 -26.50 -38.37 18.10
N ALA A 85 -25.88 -37.27 17.71
CA ALA A 85 -24.55 -37.26 17.10
C ALA A 85 -23.55 -36.79 18.17
N SER A 86 -22.67 -37.69 18.62
CA SER A 86 -21.56 -37.37 19.52
C SER A 86 -20.56 -36.41 18.83
N PRO A 87 -20.17 -35.29 19.47
CA PRO A 87 -19.02 -34.52 19.02
C PRO A 87 -17.70 -35.19 19.45
N LEU A 88 -16.72 -35.12 18.56
CA LEU A 88 -15.31 -35.44 18.81
C LEU A 88 -14.74 -34.53 19.92
N PRO A 89 -13.78 -35.01 20.74
CA PRO A 89 -13.27 -34.24 21.86
C PRO A 89 -12.45 -33.04 21.38
N ALA A 90 -12.83 -31.85 21.85
CA ALA A 90 -11.98 -30.66 21.82
C ALA A 90 -10.69 -30.94 22.60
N GLY A 91 -9.54 -30.75 21.95
CA GLY A 91 -8.26 -30.64 22.65
C GLY A 91 -8.25 -29.43 23.57
N PRO A 92 -7.47 -29.44 24.66
CA PRO A 92 -7.46 -28.34 25.62
C PRO A 92 -7.01 -27.05 24.92
N ALA A 93 -7.86 -26.02 25.00
CA ALA A 93 -7.44 -24.64 24.79
C ALA A 93 -6.46 -24.30 25.91
N ASP A 94 -5.21 -24.04 25.52
CA ASP A 94 -4.17 -23.58 26.44
C ASP A 94 -4.34 -22.07 26.58
N ASP A 95 -5.20 -21.64 27.51
CA ASP A 95 -5.33 -20.24 27.97
C ASP A 95 -4.10 -19.89 28.85
N GLY A 96 -2.91 -19.97 28.26
CA GLY A 96 -1.68 -19.50 28.86
C GLY A 96 -1.59 -17.97 28.78
N PRO A 97 -1.09 -17.26 29.81
CA PRO A 97 -0.90 -15.82 29.74
C PRO A 97 0.07 -15.48 28.61
N VAL A 98 -0.34 -14.58 27.72
CA VAL A 98 0.51 -13.94 26.71
C VAL A 98 1.75 -13.40 27.43
N ALA A 99 2.89 -14.01 27.17
CA ALA A 99 4.16 -13.54 27.70
C ALA A 99 4.55 -12.28 26.93
N ALA A 100 4.21 -11.11 27.47
CA ALA A 100 4.72 -9.83 27.00
C ALA A 100 6.26 -9.87 27.02
N ARG A 101 6.85 -10.02 25.84
CA ARG A 101 8.28 -9.83 25.64
C ARG A 101 8.43 -8.41 25.11
N THR A 102 8.98 -7.52 25.94
CA THR A 102 9.40 -6.18 25.54
C THR A 102 10.63 -6.24 24.63
N ALA A 103 10.48 -6.77 23.43
CA ALA A 103 11.36 -6.50 22.31
C ALA A 103 10.70 -5.39 21.50
N THR A 104 11.35 -4.23 21.38
CA THR A 104 10.84 -3.15 20.53
C THR A 104 10.76 -3.67 19.09
N LEU A 105 9.54 -4.01 18.65
CA LEU A 105 9.25 -4.56 17.33
C LEU A 105 9.72 -3.62 16.20
N PHE A 106 9.69 -2.32 16.48
CA PHE A 106 10.01 -1.25 15.55
C PHE A 106 11.25 -0.49 16.04
N PRO A 107 12.47 -0.88 15.62
CA PRO A 107 13.68 -0.21 16.06
C PRO A 107 13.69 1.25 15.61
N SER A 108 14.12 2.16 16.49
CA SER A 108 14.14 3.61 16.24
C SER A 108 15.09 4.02 15.10
N THR A 109 15.94 3.11 14.66
CA THR A 109 16.87 3.32 13.55
C THR A 109 16.76 2.12 12.63
N PRO A 110 16.66 2.32 11.30
CA PRO A 110 16.74 1.20 10.37
C PRO A 110 18.06 0.44 10.61
N PRO A 111 18.08 -0.89 10.48
CA PRO A 111 19.33 -1.63 10.57
C PRO A 111 20.36 -1.08 9.55
N PRO A 112 21.66 -1.35 9.68
CA PRO A 112 22.60 -1.09 8.59
C PRO A 112 22.20 -1.95 7.37
N ALA A 113 22.31 -1.40 6.16
CA ALA A 113 22.05 -2.17 4.95
C ALA A 113 22.91 -3.43 4.99
N ALA A 114 22.31 -4.60 4.76
CA ALA A 114 23.09 -5.81 4.63
C ALA A 114 24.07 -5.57 3.47
N ALA A 115 25.37 -5.68 3.75
CA ALA A 115 26.37 -5.53 2.70
C ALA A 115 26.05 -6.56 1.61
N ARG A 116 25.61 -6.11 0.43
CA ARG A 116 25.48 -6.98 -0.73
C ARG A 116 26.81 -7.72 -0.88
N PRO A 117 26.84 -9.07 -0.88
CA PRO A 117 28.06 -9.78 -1.23
C PRO A 117 28.51 -9.26 -2.59
N GLY A 118 29.75 -8.77 -2.62
CA GLY A 118 30.23 -7.80 -3.59
C GLY A 118 29.79 -8.09 -5.02
N ALA A 119 29.35 -7.03 -5.70
CA ALA A 119 29.24 -7.01 -7.14
C ALA A 119 30.54 -7.60 -7.71
N GLY A 120 30.42 -8.80 -8.28
CA GLY A 120 31.50 -9.46 -8.97
C GLY A 120 32.05 -8.50 -10.01
N PHE A 121 33.36 -8.33 -9.97
CA PHE A 121 34.18 -7.71 -10.99
C PHE A 121 33.56 -7.87 -12.40
N VAL A 122 33.04 -6.77 -12.96
CA VAL A 122 32.68 -6.72 -14.37
C VAL A 122 34.01 -6.58 -15.13
N PRO A 123 34.44 -7.58 -15.93
CA PRO A 123 35.66 -7.43 -16.70
C PRO A 123 35.50 -6.31 -17.73
N PRO A 124 36.56 -5.52 -18.00
CA PRO A 124 36.47 -4.44 -18.98
C PRO A 124 36.21 -5.01 -20.38
N VAL A 125 35.18 -4.47 -21.04
CA VAL A 125 34.92 -4.70 -22.46
C VAL A 125 36.12 -4.17 -23.28
N PRO A 126 36.71 -4.96 -24.18
CA PRO A 126 37.82 -4.50 -25.00
C PRO A 126 37.34 -3.47 -26.03
N VAL A 127 37.88 -2.26 -25.95
CA VAL A 127 37.70 -1.20 -26.95
C VAL A 127 38.40 -1.62 -28.25
N GLY A 128 37.62 -1.73 -29.33
CA GLY A 128 38.15 -2.03 -30.67
C GLY A 128 39.02 -0.89 -31.23
N PRO A 129 39.88 -1.17 -32.23
CA PRO A 129 40.82 -0.18 -32.77
C PRO A 129 40.10 0.90 -33.60
N PRO A 130 40.70 2.11 -33.71
CA PRO A 130 40.10 3.18 -34.50
C PRO A 130 40.17 2.86 -35.99
N ILE A 131 39.04 3.03 -36.69
CA ILE A 131 38.96 2.92 -38.14
C ILE A 131 39.49 4.24 -38.73
N ASN A 132 40.64 4.16 -39.38
CA ASN A 132 41.23 5.26 -40.13
C ASN A 132 40.60 5.27 -41.53
N ALA A 133 39.59 6.13 -41.75
CA ALA A 133 38.98 6.31 -43.06
C ALA A 133 39.49 7.60 -43.71
N LEU A 134 40.51 7.45 -44.56
CA LEU A 134 40.82 8.41 -45.61
C LEU A 134 39.69 8.36 -46.64
N ALA A 135 38.87 9.40 -46.70
CA ALA A 135 38.01 9.67 -47.86
C ALA A 135 38.29 11.09 -48.36
N ARG A 136 38.92 11.17 -49.53
CA ARG A 136 39.08 12.39 -50.31
C ARG A 136 37.70 12.91 -50.69
N ALA A 137 37.33 14.09 -50.20
CA ALA A 137 36.20 14.85 -50.71
C ALA A 137 36.71 15.82 -51.79
N THR A 138 36.23 15.61 -53.01
CA THR A 138 36.39 16.50 -54.16
C THR A 138 35.74 17.85 -53.86
N ALA A 139 36.45 18.93 -54.19
CA ALA A 139 35.97 20.30 -54.01
C ALA A 139 34.75 20.59 -54.90
N VAL A 140 33.67 21.06 -54.28
CA VAL A 140 32.61 21.83 -54.93
C VAL A 140 32.54 23.15 -54.17
N GLN A 141 32.84 24.26 -54.85
CA GLN A 141 32.67 25.60 -54.31
C GLN A 141 31.19 25.99 -54.39
N PRO A 142 30.57 26.49 -53.31
CA PRO A 142 29.43 27.37 -53.42
C PRO A 142 29.88 28.84 -53.39
N GLU A 143 29.18 29.59 -54.22
CA GLU A 143 29.28 31.01 -54.47
C GLU A 143 29.10 31.85 -53.20
N THR A 144 29.86 32.94 -53.13
CA THR A 144 30.00 33.77 -51.93
C THR A 144 28.82 34.74 -51.83
N ALA A 145 27.87 34.48 -50.93
CA ALA A 145 26.93 35.50 -50.46
C ALA A 145 27.51 36.19 -49.22
N ALA A 146 27.82 37.48 -49.36
CA ALA A 146 28.38 38.30 -48.30
C ALA A 146 27.34 38.54 -47.18
N LEU A 147 27.59 38.00 -45.99
CA LEU A 147 26.92 38.38 -44.74
C LEU A 147 27.74 39.48 -44.03
N PRO A 148 27.09 40.44 -43.35
CA PRO A 148 27.75 41.56 -42.69
C PRO A 148 28.64 41.08 -41.54
N ARG A 149 29.83 41.68 -41.41
CA ARG A 149 30.80 41.38 -40.34
C ARG A 149 30.18 41.59 -38.97
N ALA A 150 29.91 40.50 -38.25
CA ALA A 150 29.72 40.52 -36.82
C ALA A 150 31.06 40.86 -36.16
N GLN A 151 31.06 41.86 -35.29
CA GLN A 151 32.21 42.24 -34.46
C GLN A 151 32.58 41.06 -33.56
N PRO A 152 33.88 40.86 -33.25
CA PRO A 152 34.28 39.86 -32.28
C PRO A 152 33.67 40.23 -30.93
N ARG A 153 32.64 39.48 -30.50
CA ARG A 153 32.31 39.44 -29.08
C ARG A 153 33.51 38.79 -28.41
N THR A 154 34.15 39.56 -27.54
CA THR A 154 35.01 39.04 -26.48
C THR A 154 34.34 37.79 -25.92
N ALA A 155 35.06 36.66 -25.93
CA ALA A 155 34.63 35.49 -25.20
C ALA A 155 34.46 35.93 -23.75
N GLY A 156 33.22 36.16 -23.33
CA GLY A 156 32.90 36.30 -21.92
C GLY A 156 33.37 35.01 -21.28
N GLU A 157 34.27 35.15 -20.30
CA GLU A 157 34.62 34.08 -19.37
C GLU A 157 33.34 33.32 -19.05
N ALA A 158 33.32 32.05 -19.44
CA ALA A 158 32.40 31.11 -18.85
C ALA A 158 32.75 31.14 -17.36
N PHE A 159 31.96 31.89 -16.60
CA PHE A 159 31.85 31.65 -15.17
C PHE A 159 31.32 30.22 -15.08
N SER A 160 32.24 29.25 -14.99
CA SER A 160 31.96 28.02 -14.27
C SER A 160 31.49 28.49 -12.92
N ARG A 161 30.16 28.52 -12.75
CA ARG A 161 29.56 28.69 -11.45
C ARG A 161 30.08 27.51 -10.65
N ALA A 162 31.09 27.76 -9.83
CA ALA A 162 31.48 26.83 -8.82
C ALA A 162 30.21 26.56 -8.02
N GLU A 163 29.64 25.37 -8.19
CA GLU A 163 28.67 24.85 -7.24
C GLU A 163 29.35 24.94 -5.90
N THR A 164 28.87 25.87 -5.07
CA THR A 164 29.17 25.85 -3.65
C THR A 164 28.83 24.44 -3.18
N PRO A 165 29.73 23.75 -2.44
CA PRO A 165 29.42 22.43 -1.93
C PRO A 165 28.11 22.56 -1.15
N GLU A 166 27.06 21.91 -1.66
CA GLU A 166 25.78 21.90 -0.98
C GLU A 166 26.03 21.31 0.41
N SER A 167 25.63 22.04 1.45
CA SER A 167 25.82 21.55 2.80
C SER A 167 25.09 20.21 2.93
N CYS A 168 25.77 19.17 3.40
CA CYS A 168 25.17 17.86 3.71
C CYS A 168 24.20 17.91 4.90
N THR A 169 23.62 19.06 5.20
CA THR A 169 22.66 19.24 6.29
C THR A 169 21.28 18.82 5.78
N PRO A 170 20.71 17.72 6.29
CA PRO A 170 19.36 17.34 5.92
C PRO A 170 18.34 18.32 6.51
N ALA A 171 17.28 18.59 5.75
CA ALA A 171 16.18 19.46 6.13
C ALA A 171 14.85 18.71 6.01
N LEU A 172 14.04 18.77 7.06
CA LEU A 172 12.71 18.16 7.13
C LEU A 172 11.67 19.26 7.37
N SER A 173 10.62 19.27 6.57
CA SER A 173 9.46 20.15 6.72
C SER A 173 8.17 19.36 6.70
N LEU A 174 7.18 19.86 7.44
CA LEU A 174 5.85 19.28 7.53
C LEU A 174 4.80 20.32 7.17
N GLY A 175 3.74 19.85 6.52
CA GLY A 175 2.51 20.61 6.30
C GLY A 175 1.29 19.80 6.73
N ALA A 176 0.27 20.48 7.25
CA ALA A 176 -1.05 19.88 7.38
C ALA A 176 -1.70 19.80 5.99
N ALA A 177 -2.33 18.67 5.70
CA ALA A 177 -3.00 18.39 4.44
C ALA A 177 -4.46 17.92 4.69
N PRO A 178 -5.35 18.00 3.68
CA PRO A 178 -6.74 17.57 3.81
C PRO A 178 -6.89 16.17 4.39
N ALA A 179 -8.02 15.92 5.06
CA ALA A 179 -8.29 14.71 5.83
C ALA A 179 -7.32 14.48 7.01
N ALA A 180 -6.87 15.56 7.66
CA ALA A 180 -5.91 15.52 8.78
C ALA A 180 -4.66 14.70 8.44
N MET A 181 -4.09 14.92 7.27
CA MET A 181 -2.88 14.24 6.82
C MET A 181 -1.65 15.12 7.05
N LEU A 182 -0.47 14.51 7.10
CA LEU A 182 0.83 15.16 7.17
C LEU A 182 1.52 15.03 5.82
N ASP A 183 1.77 16.16 5.18
CA ASP A 183 2.67 16.26 4.03
C ASP A 183 4.11 16.41 4.53
N ILE A 184 4.96 15.45 4.19
CA ILE A 184 6.34 15.35 4.64
C ILE A 184 7.25 15.62 3.45
N GLU A 185 8.05 16.68 3.54
CA GLU A 185 9.13 16.94 2.61
C GLU A 185 10.48 16.83 3.31
N LEU A 186 11.35 15.97 2.78
CA LEU A 186 12.72 15.82 3.24
C LEU A 186 13.68 16.11 2.08
N HIS A 187 14.72 16.88 2.38
CA HIS A 187 15.83 17.12 1.48
C HIS A 187 17.15 16.80 2.19
N ALA A 188 17.85 15.77 1.73
CA ALA A 188 19.07 15.24 2.31
C ALA A 188 20.09 14.93 1.19
N PRO A 189 20.79 15.94 0.65
CA PRO A 189 21.56 15.82 -0.60
C PRO A 189 22.73 14.82 -0.53
N CYS A 190 23.20 14.48 0.68
CA CYS A 190 24.26 13.48 0.90
C CYS A 190 23.71 12.08 1.23
N HIS A 191 22.40 11.91 1.18
CA HIS A 191 21.67 10.67 1.38
C HIS A 191 20.76 10.41 0.17
N ALA A 192 21.32 10.45 -1.04
CA ALA A 192 20.64 9.98 -2.25
C ALA A 192 20.39 8.47 -2.17
N GLU A 193 19.27 8.01 -2.72
CA GLU A 193 18.89 6.59 -2.81
C GLU A 193 19.08 5.84 -1.48
N SER A 194 18.69 6.48 -0.37
CA SER A 194 18.98 6.04 0.97
C SER A 194 17.70 5.68 1.71
N ARG A 195 17.72 4.54 2.41
CA ARG A 195 16.63 4.18 3.31
C ARG A 195 16.66 5.02 4.57
N LEU A 196 15.49 5.25 5.14
CA LEU A 196 15.26 5.88 6.43
C LEU A 196 14.00 5.32 7.08
N VAL A 197 13.83 5.59 8.37
CA VAL A 197 12.56 5.36 9.06
C VAL A 197 11.93 6.71 9.38
N LEU A 198 10.66 6.86 9.03
CA LEU A 198 9.81 7.95 9.50
C LEU A 198 9.02 7.45 10.71
N ARG A 199 9.03 8.24 11.79
CA ARG A 199 8.23 7.99 12.99
C ARG A 199 7.29 9.13 13.26
N HIS A 200 6.05 8.81 13.61
CA HIS A 200 5.03 9.76 14.02
C HIS A 200 4.15 9.11 15.07
N ALA A 201 4.11 9.66 16.28
CA ALA A 201 3.53 8.96 17.44
C ALA A 201 4.17 7.54 17.55
N GLU A 202 3.35 6.50 17.61
CA GLU A 202 3.72 5.08 17.71
C GLU A 202 3.89 4.44 16.32
N LEU A 203 3.50 5.14 15.24
CA LEU A 203 3.68 4.68 13.87
C LEU A 203 5.15 4.78 13.45
N ALA A 204 5.69 3.71 12.89
CA ALA A 204 7.03 3.65 12.33
C ALA A 204 7.02 2.99 10.95
N ILE A 205 7.40 3.74 9.91
CA ILE A 205 7.39 3.26 8.52
C ILE A 205 8.74 3.46 7.85
N SER A 206 9.11 2.53 6.97
CA SER A 206 10.30 2.68 6.13
C SER A 206 10.04 3.58 4.94
N ALA A 207 10.97 4.46 4.63
CA ALA A 207 10.93 5.31 3.45
C ALA A 207 12.28 5.27 2.71
N TYR A 208 12.29 5.81 1.50
CA TYR A 208 13.45 5.79 0.61
C TYR A 208 13.58 7.13 -0.11
N THR A 209 14.73 7.79 0.00
CA THR A 209 15.01 9.02 -0.75
C THR A 209 15.32 8.71 -2.21
N ASP A 210 15.06 9.67 -3.11
CA ASP A 210 15.39 9.57 -4.52
C ASP A 210 16.88 9.88 -4.81
N GLY A 211 17.25 9.93 -6.10
CA GLY A 211 18.61 10.21 -6.56
C GLY A 211 19.16 11.58 -6.19
N ASP A 212 18.29 12.52 -5.84
CA ASP A 212 18.64 13.87 -5.37
C ASP A 212 18.57 13.99 -3.84
N GLY A 213 18.33 12.87 -3.14
CA GLY A 213 18.19 12.83 -1.69
C GLY A 213 16.88 13.44 -1.20
N ARG A 214 15.84 13.51 -2.05
CA ARG A 214 14.53 14.04 -1.69
C ARG A 214 13.56 12.91 -1.33
N LEU A 215 12.60 13.23 -0.47
CA LEU A 215 11.45 12.37 -0.18
C LEU A 215 10.22 13.27 -0.03
N LEU A 216 9.12 12.85 -0.67
CA LEU A 216 7.78 13.40 -0.48
C LEU A 216 6.89 12.26 -0.02
N GLN A 217 6.21 12.43 1.12
CA GLN A 217 5.37 11.39 1.69
C GLN A 217 4.14 12.02 2.34
N LEU A 218 2.97 11.44 2.08
CA LEU A 218 1.74 11.76 2.78
C LEU A 218 1.46 10.64 3.81
N ILE A 219 1.25 10.98 5.08
CA ILE A 219 0.83 10.02 6.11
C ILE A 219 -0.35 10.56 6.94
N PRO A 220 -1.19 9.72 7.53
CA PRO A 220 -2.22 10.17 8.47
C PRO A 220 -1.60 10.74 9.76
N ALA A 221 -2.10 11.88 10.23
CA ALA A 221 -1.77 12.40 11.57
C ALA A 221 -2.39 11.52 12.67
N LEU A 222 -1.65 11.24 13.74
CA LEU A 222 -2.09 10.46 14.90
C LEU A 222 -2.10 11.27 16.20
N GLN A 223 -1.82 12.57 16.11
CA GLN A 223 -1.89 13.52 17.23
C GLN A 223 -2.02 14.95 16.69
N ALA A 224 -2.62 15.86 17.46
CA ALA A 224 -2.87 17.24 17.03
C ALA A 224 -1.58 18.04 16.88
N GLU A 225 -0.72 18.05 17.90
CA GLU A 225 0.64 18.61 17.80
C GLU A 225 1.58 17.57 17.18
N ALA A 226 1.49 17.38 15.87
CA ALA A 226 2.21 16.34 15.16
C ALA A 226 3.73 16.58 15.16
N GLU A 227 4.50 15.60 15.63
CA GLU A 227 5.96 15.52 15.42
C GLU A 227 6.27 14.35 14.50
N VAL A 228 7.12 14.60 13.50
CA VAL A 228 7.71 13.55 12.66
C VAL A 228 9.22 13.52 12.90
N VAL A 229 9.75 12.32 13.09
CA VAL A 229 11.17 12.04 13.21
C VAL A 229 11.62 11.24 11.99
N ALA A 230 12.60 11.76 11.26
CA ALA A 230 13.28 11.04 10.18
C ALA A 230 14.64 10.53 10.68
N ALA A 231 14.87 9.21 10.60
CA ALA A 231 16.07 8.55 11.09
C ALA A 231 16.79 7.78 9.97
N PHE A 232 17.99 8.22 9.62
CA PHE A 232 18.87 7.48 8.71
C PHE A 232 19.68 6.41 9.46
N PRO A 233 20.05 5.27 8.82
CA PRO A 233 20.88 4.25 9.43
C PRO A 233 22.20 4.82 9.96
N GLY A 234 22.41 4.78 11.27
CA GLY A 234 23.63 5.30 11.91
C GLY A 234 23.88 6.80 11.74
N GLY A 235 22.87 7.54 11.27
CA GLY A 235 22.91 9.00 11.08
C GLY A 235 22.17 9.75 12.20
N PRO A 236 22.18 11.10 12.15
CA PRO A 236 21.37 11.89 13.07
C PRO A 236 19.88 11.74 12.78
N GLU A 237 19.06 11.84 13.82
CA GLU A 237 17.62 12.02 13.67
C GLU A 237 17.29 13.49 13.41
N ILE A 238 16.38 13.74 12.49
CA ILE A 238 15.86 15.07 12.17
C ILE A 238 14.39 15.12 12.53
N ARG A 239 13.94 16.25 13.08
CA ARG A 239 12.59 16.40 13.61
C ARG A 239 11.94 17.66 13.07
N ALA A 240 10.64 17.57 12.81
CA ALA A 240 9.81 18.70 12.45
C ALA A 240 8.45 18.56 13.14
N ARG A 241 7.77 19.68 13.35
CA ARG A 241 6.46 19.74 14.01
C ARG A 241 5.49 20.61 13.23
N VAL A 242 4.22 20.27 13.28
CA VAL A 242 3.10 21.03 12.73
C VAL A 242 1.85 20.75 13.54
N ASP A 243 0.96 21.75 13.65
CA ASP A 243 -0.34 21.57 14.30
C ASP A 243 -1.37 21.08 13.26
N VAL A 244 -2.12 20.04 13.62
CA VAL A 244 -3.19 19.40 12.81
C VAL A 244 -4.42 19.20 13.69
N PRO A 245 -5.11 20.29 14.08
CA PRO A 245 -6.26 20.20 14.97
C PRO A 245 -7.39 19.33 14.40
N GLU A 246 -7.53 19.27 13.08
CA GLU A 246 -8.55 18.47 12.38
C GLU A 246 -8.44 16.96 12.64
N VAL A 247 -7.36 16.49 13.26
CA VAL A 247 -7.24 15.09 13.70
C VAL A 247 -8.35 14.70 14.70
N GLU A 248 -8.92 15.68 15.41
CA GLU A 248 -10.06 15.48 16.31
C GLU A 248 -11.32 15.00 15.58
N ASP A 249 -11.43 15.31 14.28
CA ASP A 249 -12.52 14.88 13.41
C ASP A 249 -12.31 13.46 12.85
N TYR A 250 -11.28 12.74 13.30
CA TYR A 250 -10.97 11.41 12.80
C TYR A 250 -10.81 10.37 13.91
N HIS A 251 -11.31 9.17 13.62
CA HIS A 251 -10.90 7.96 14.30
C HIS A 251 -9.96 7.16 13.40
N ARG A 252 -8.82 6.73 13.93
CA ARG A 252 -7.81 5.99 13.17
C ARG A 252 -7.43 4.70 13.86
N VAL A 253 -7.35 3.65 13.06
CA VAL A 253 -6.83 2.35 13.45
C VAL A 253 -5.68 2.02 12.52
N ALA A 254 -4.55 1.60 13.07
CA ALA A 254 -3.44 1.12 12.28
C ALA A 254 -3.04 -0.29 12.68
N ILE A 255 -2.51 -1.04 11.73
CA ILE A 255 -1.71 -2.24 11.97
C ILE A 255 -0.35 -1.99 11.31
N GLN A 256 0.73 -2.19 12.06
CA GLN A 256 2.10 -2.08 11.56
C GLN A 256 2.87 -3.38 11.78
N TRP A 257 3.81 -3.68 10.88
CA TRP A 257 4.59 -4.91 10.89
C TRP A 257 5.94 -4.72 10.21
N GLN A 258 6.78 -5.75 10.31
CA GLN A 258 8.11 -5.78 9.69
C GLN A 258 8.19 -6.89 8.66
N GLY A 259 8.88 -6.62 7.55
CA GLY A 259 9.20 -7.66 6.57
C GLY A 259 7.97 -8.14 5.81
N ASP A 260 7.98 -9.45 5.55
CA ASP A 260 6.99 -10.14 4.72
C ASP A 260 5.77 -10.63 5.51
N ASP A 261 5.59 -10.18 6.76
CA ASP A 261 4.48 -10.60 7.61
C ASP A 261 3.12 -10.14 7.03
N ASP A 262 3.06 -9.00 6.33
CA ASP A 262 1.93 -8.53 5.50
C ASP A 262 0.52 -8.73 6.09
N PHE A 263 0.29 -8.14 7.27
CA PHE A 263 -1.06 -8.10 7.85
C PHE A 263 -1.99 -7.22 7.01
N ALA A 264 -3.22 -7.68 6.79
CA ALA A 264 -4.26 -6.91 6.12
C ALA A 264 -5.28 -6.40 7.14
N LEU A 265 -5.55 -5.10 7.14
CA LEU A 265 -6.58 -4.49 7.97
C LEU A 265 -7.92 -4.48 7.23
N HIS A 266 -8.96 -4.95 7.92
CA HIS A 266 -10.33 -4.94 7.44
C HIS A 266 -11.20 -4.13 8.40
N ALA A 267 -11.87 -3.10 7.89
CA ALA A 267 -12.89 -2.36 8.62
C ALA A 267 -14.27 -2.65 8.03
N TYR A 268 -15.18 -3.11 8.87
CA TYR A 268 -16.55 -3.45 8.50
C TYR A 268 -17.48 -2.39 9.09
N GLU A 269 -17.84 -1.41 8.28
CA GLU A 269 -18.65 -0.28 8.68
C GLU A 269 -20.14 -0.63 8.72
N PHE A 270 -20.83 -0.16 9.76
CA PHE A 270 -22.29 -0.16 9.89
C PHE A 270 -22.96 -1.53 9.67
N GLY A 271 -22.25 -2.62 9.99
CA GLY A 271 -22.74 -3.99 9.87
C GLY A 271 -22.47 -4.65 8.52
N ALA A 272 -21.59 -4.10 7.69
CA ALA A 272 -21.15 -4.72 6.45
C ALA A 272 -20.47 -6.08 6.69
N GLU A 273 -20.65 -7.00 5.74
CA GLU A 273 -19.90 -8.23 5.66
C GLU A 273 -18.80 -8.16 4.58
N TYR A 274 -17.97 -9.20 4.49
CA TYR A 274 -16.88 -9.27 3.54
C TYR A 274 -17.34 -9.01 2.09
N GLY A 275 -16.72 -8.02 1.46
CA GLY A 275 -16.99 -7.61 0.08
C GLY A 275 -18.30 -6.85 -0.12
N GLU A 276 -19.06 -6.57 0.94
CA GLU A 276 -20.25 -5.72 0.87
C GLU A 276 -19.88 -4.22 0.91
N PRO A 277 -20.77 -3.31 0.46
CA PRO A 277 -20.60 -1.88 0.70
C PRO A 277 -20.38 -1.60 2.19
N GLY A 278 -19.32 -0.88 2.53
CA GLY A 278 -18.90 -0.63 3.92
C GLY A 278 -17.80 -1.57 4.42
N HIS A 279 -17.39 -2.59 3.64
CA HIS A 279 -16.13 -3.30 3.87
C HIS A 279 -14.97 -2.51 3.26
N VAL A 280 -14.04 -2.08 4.10
CA VAL A 280 -12.83 -1.33 3.71
C VAL A 280 -11.62 -2.20 3.95
N SER A 281 -10.85 -2.45 2.89
CA SER A 281 -9.54 -3.11 2.93
C SER A 281 -8.59 -2.35 1.99
N SER A 282 -7.29 -2.57 2.10
CA SER A 282 -6.32 -2.03 1.11
C SER A 282 -6.41 -2.72 -0.26
N GLN A 283 -7.07 -3.88 -0.31
CA GLN A 283 -7.19 -4.74 -1.49
C GLN A 283 -8.48 -4.47 -2.27
N ASP A 284 -9.53 -4.01 -1.57
CA ASP A 284 -10.84 -3.69 -2.13
C ASP A 284 -10.99 -2.17 -2.34
N GLY A 285 -11.76 -1.79 -3.36
CA GLY A 285 -12.07 -0.37 -3.61
C GLY A 285 -13.03 0.21 -2.56
N ASP A 286 -13.10 1.54 -2.53
CA ASP A 286 -13.89 2.41 -1.65
C ASP A 286 -15.42 2.35 -1.90
N GLY A 287 -16.00 1.16 -2.09
CA GLY A 287 -17.35 0.89 -2.61
C GLY A 287 -18.56 1.41 -1.81
N GLY A 288 -18.55 2.66 -1.37
CA GLY A 288 -19.57 3.32 -0.57
C GLY A 288 -19.23 3.45 0.92
N ALA A 289 -17.98 3.22 1.31
CA ALA A 289 -17.53 3.37 2.69
C ALA A 289 -17.34 4.83 3.10
N ALA A 290 -17.53 5.12 4.39
CA ALA A 290 -17.29 6.42 4.98
C ALA A 290 -15.79 6.65 5.27
N GLY A 291 -15.07 5.60 5.62
CA GLY A 291 -13.64 5.59 5.87
C GLY A 291 -12.82 5.06 4.69
N PHE A 292 -11.50 5.12 4.85
CA PHE A 292 -10.53 4.66 3.85
C PHE A 292 -9.28 4.10 4.51
N ILE A 293 -8.55 3.22 3.81
CA ILE A 293 -7.26 2.67 4.25
C ILE A 293 -6.12 3.29 3.45
N THR A 294 -5.08 3.73 4.15
CA THR A 294 -3.80 4.15 3.57
C THR A 294 -2.74 3.09 3.87
N ARG A 295 -2.13 2.53 2.84
CA ARG A 295 -0.96 1.64 2.98
C ARG A 295 0.32 2.46 2.96
N LEU A 296 1.20 2.21 3.93
CA LEU A 296 2.39 3.00 4.22
C LEU A 296 3.63 2.13 4.29
N GLY A 297 4.77 2.77 4.02
CA GLY A 297 6.08 2.15 4.01
C GLY A 297 6.54 1.71 2.62
N ASP A 298 7.84 1.57 2.46
CA ASP A 298 8.47 1.18 1.19
C ASP A 298 8.96 -0.27 1.25
N ALA A 299 8.22 -1.19 0.63
CA ALA A 299 8.55 -2.61 0.60
C ALA A 299 9.84 -2.95 -0.18
N ARG A 300 10.47 -1.98 -0.86
CA ARG A 300 11.70 -2.21 -1.64
C ARG A 300 12.96 -2.23 -0.77
N VAL A 301 12.89 -1.77 0.47
CA VAL A 301 14.04 -1.79 1.39
C VAL A 301 14.15 -3.14 2.08
N ASP A 302 15.35 -3.54 2.50
CA ASP A 302 15.50 -4.75 3.32
C ASP A 302 14.84 -4.53 4.70
N TRP A 303 14.05 -5.52 5.16
CA TRP A 303 13.31 -5.48 6.42
C TRP A 303 12.44 -4.22 6.56
N PRO A 304 11.50 -3.99 5.62
CA PRO A 304 10.67 -2.80 5.63
C PRO A 304 9.78 -2.79 6.87
N LEU A 305 9.59 -1.61 7.44
CA LEU A 305 8.50 -1.33 8.36
C LEU A 305 7.32 -0.82 7.53
N LEU A 306 6.22 -1.56 7.59
CA LEU A 306 5.02 -1.35 6.78
C LEU A 306 3.83 -1.15 7.71
N ALA A 307 2.82 -0.44 7.23
CA ALA A 307 1.58 -0.24 7.98
C ALA A 307 0.38 -0.06 7.07
N GLU A 308 -0.80 -0.39 7.57
CA GLU A 308 -2.08 0.04 7.03
C GLU A 308 -2.80 0.87 8.08
N VAL A 309 -3.33 2.03 7.66
CA VAL A 309 -4.05 2.95 8.54
C VAL A 309 -5.44 3.19 7.98
N TYR A 310 -6.45 2.68 8.67
CA TYR A 310 -7.84 3.03 8.46
C TYR A 310 -8.14 4.39 9.09
N SER A 311 -8.82 5.26 8.33
CA SER A 311 -9.26 6.59 8.75
C SER A 311 -10.75 6.74 8.52
N LEU A 312 -11.51 6.93 9.62
CA LEU A 312 -12.93 7.25 9.58
C LEU A 312 -13.14 8.72 9.97
N PRO A 313 -13.68 9.56 9.07
CA PRO A 313 -14.14 10.89 9.46
C PRO A 313 -15.32 10.74 10.42
N LEU A 314 -15.27 11.42 11.57
CA LEU A 314 -16.33 11.40 12.58
C LEU A 314 -17.44 12.43 12.30
N THR A 315 -17.23 13.30 11.33
CA THR A 315 -18.21 14.31 10.89
C THR A 315 -18.87 13.89 9.59
N GLY A 316 -20.17 14.17 9.46
CA GLY A 316 -20.91 13.85 8.24
C GLY A 316 -21.30 12.37 8.12
N ILE A 317 -21.27 11.63 9.23
CA ILE A 317 -21.83 10.27 9.31
C ILE A 317 -23.30 10.37 9.72
N GLU A 318 -24.19 10.24 8.73
CA GLU A 318 -25.65 10.25 8.95
C GLU A 318 -26.16 8.95 9.59
N GLN A 319 -25.40 7.86 9.49
CA GLN A 319 -25.82 6.54 9.96
C GLN A 319 -25.17 6.18 11.29
N ALA A 320 -25.99 6.03 12.33
CA ALA A 320 -25.55 5.39 13.56
C ALA A 320 -25.21 3.90 13.31
N GLY A 321 -24.16 3.41 13.97
CA GLY A 321 -23.80 1.99 13.89
C GLY A 321 -22.44 1.71 14.50
N THR A 322 -21.86 0.59 14.09
CA THR A 322 -20.59 0.11 14.62
C THR A 322 -19.64 -0.18 13.48
N VAL A 323 -18.37 0.19 13.65
CA VAL A 323 -17.27 -0.28 12.80
C VAL A 323 -16.55 -1.39 13.54
N ARG A 324 -16.52 -2.57 12.93
CA ARG A 324 -15.82 -3.75 13.45
C ARG A 324 -14.50 -3.93 12.72
N PHE A 325 -13.44 -4.24 13.45
CA PHE A 325 -12.10 -4.44 12.88
C PHE A 325 -11.68 -5.90 12.92
N GLU A 326 -11.12 -6.38 11.80
CA GLU A 326 -10.45 -7.67 11.72
C GLU A 326 -9.08 -7.49 11.07
N VAL A 327 -8.14 -8.34 11.48
CA VAL A 327 -6.81 -8.40 10.88
C VAL A 327 -6.63 -9.78 10.27
N GLU A 328 -6.26 -9.82 8.99
CA GLU A 328 -5.98 -11.06 8.28
C GLU A 328 -4.47 -11.25 8.09
N ALA A 329 -4.04 -12.50 8.12
CA ALA A 329 -2.68 -12.91 7.79
C ALA A 329 -2.71 -14.10 6.84
N GLU A 330 -2.08 -13.95 5.68
CA GLU A 330 -1.98 -15.02 4.69
C GLU A 330 -0.95 -16.07 5.13
N VAL A 331 -1.32 -17.34 5.00
CA VAL A 331 -0.40 -18.48 5.16
C VAL A 331 0.29 -18.73 3.82
N SER A 332 1.56 -18.33 3.73
CA SER A 332 2.42 -18.48 2.56
C SER A 332 3.72 -19.20 2.91
N ASP A 333 4.55 -19.48 1.90
CA ASP A 333 5.90 -20.02 2.10
C ASP A 333 6.81 -19.10 2.93
N LEU A 334 6.49 -17.79 3.02
CA LEU A 334 7.25 -16.80 3.77
C LEU A 334 6.78 -16.65 5.23
N THR A 335 5.53 -17.00 5.50
CA THR A 335 4.87 -16.77 6.80
C THR A 335 4.59 -18.05 7.58
N CYS A 336 4.53 -19.23 6.94
CA CYS A 336 4.21 -20.50 7.61
C CYS A 336 5.29 -20.97 8.62
N GLY A 337 4.86 -21.71 9.65
CA GLY A 337 5.74 -22.39 10.61
C GLY A 337 6.57 -21.47 11.51
N ARG A 338 6.20 -20.18 11.58
CA ARG A 338 6.87 -19.16 12.39
C ARG A 338 5.85 -18.27 13.09
N GLU A 339 6.33 -17.42 13.99
CA GLU A 339 5.52 -16.35 14.57
C GLU A 339 5.63 -15.10 13.69
N MET A 340 4.47 -14.52 13.40
CA MET A 340 4.35 -13.19 12.80
C MET A 340 4.12 -12.16 13.90
N LEU A 341 4.71 -10.98 13.73
CA LEU A 341 4.70 -9.93 14.73
C LEU A 341 4.21 -8.62 14.14
N GLY A 342 3.30 -7.98 14.85
CA GLY A 342 2.78 -6.67 14.49
C GLY A 342 2.44 -5.83 15.71
N GLU A 343 1.95 -4.64 15.48
CA GLU A 343 1.42 -3.77 16.52
C GLU A 343 0.18 -3.05 15.98
N ALA A 344 -0.92 -3.13 16.72
CA ALA A 344 -2.13 -2.39 16.43
C ALA A 344 -2.11 -1.06 17.18
N LEU A 345 -2.49 0.02 16.51
CA LEU A 345 -2.60 1.38 17.06
C LEU A 345 -4.03 1.86 16.93
N GLU A 346 -4.55 2.56 17.94
CA GLU A 346 -5.87 3.18 17.90
C GLU A 346 -5.81 4.61 18.40
N MET A 347 -6.35 5.55 17.62
CA MET A 347 -6.54 6.94 17.99
C MET A 347 -8.02 7.29 17.87
N ARG A 348 -8.64 7.67 18.99
CA ARG A 348 -10.06 8.06 19.03
C ARG A 348 -10.22 9.58 19.04
N GLY A 349 -10.75 10.15 17.95
CA GLY A 349 -11.12 11.58 17.90
C GLY A 349 -9.96 12.49 18.30
N GLY A 350 -8.77 12.24 17.76
CA GLY A 350 -7.56 13.00 18.10
C GLY A 350 -6.98 12.79 19.50
N GLY A 351 -7.49 11.82 20.27
CA GLY A 351 -6.95 11.45 21.59
C GLY A 351 -5.56 10.80 21.54
N GLU A 352 -5.04 10.40 22.71
CA GLU A 352 -3.78 9.65 22.80
C GLU A 352 -3.87 8.33 22.04
N VAL A 353 -2.78 7.94 21.38
CA VAL A 353 -2.68 6.68 20.65
C VAL A 353 -2.50 5.55 21.66
N GLU A 354 -3.40 4.58 21.64
CA GLU A 354 -3.26 3.33 22.37
C GLU A 354 -2.59 2.29 21.45
N SER A 355 -1.64 1.51 21.96
CA SER A 355 -0.97 0.45 21.19
C SER A 355 -1.05 -0.92 21.86
N VAL A 356 -1.14 -1.96 21.02
CA VAL A 356 -1.19 -3.36 21.44
C VAL A 356 -0.28 -4.19 20.54
N GLU A 357 0.72 -4.85 21.14
CA GLU A 357 1.57 -5.81 20.43
C GLU A 357 0.75 -7.02 19.98
N LEU A 358 0.97 -7.45 18.74
CA LEU A 358 0.35 -8.61 18.14
C LEU A 358 1.41 -9.69 17.91
N THR A 359 1.11 -10.91 18.36
CA THR A 359 1.89 -12.11 18.04
C THR A 359 0.96 -13.18 17.51
N LEU A 360 1.21 -13.63 16.29
CA LEU A 360 0.38 -14.62 15.60
C LEU A 360 1.21 -15.87 15.25
N PRO A 361 0.97 -17.01 15.91
CA PRO A 361 1.62 -18.26 15.54
C PRO A 361 1.03 -18.80 14.24
N MET A 362 1.86 -18.90 13.20
CA MET A 362 1.42 -19.37 11.89
C MET A 362 1.45 -20.91 11.79
N PRO A 363 0.45 -21.54 11.13
CA PRO A 363 0.40 -22.97 10.90
C PRO A 363 1.64 -23.50 10.18
N ASP A 364 1.90 -24.80 10.34
CA ASP A 364 2.95 -25.50 9.60
C ASP A 364 2.79 -25.37 8.07
N CYS A 365 3.91 -25.33 7.36
CA CYS A 365 3.96 -25.22 5.90
C CYS A 365 3.38 -26.43 5.12
N GLY A 366 2.92 -27.48 5.81
CA GLY A 366 2.33 -28.68 5.19
C GLY A 366 0.87 -28.53 4.77
N GLY A 367 0.23 -27.39 5.05
CA GLY A 367 -1.18 -27.10 4.77
C GLY A 367 -1.46 -26.53 3.37
N ARG A 368 -2.76 -26.35 3.05
CA ARG A 368 -3.22 -25.70 1.80
C ARG A 368 -3.45 -24.20 2.06
N GLY A 369 -2.41 -23.37 2.01
CA GLY A 369 -2.51 -21.89 2.09
C GLY A 369 -3.60 -21.34 3.03
N GLY A 370 -4.20 -20.21 2.66
CA GLY A 370 -5.38 -19.65 3.35
C GLY A 370 -5.02 -18.50 4.29
N PHE A 371 -5.98 -18.10 5.12
CA PHE A 371 -5.87 -16.92 5.97
C PHE A 371 -6.19 -17.28 7.43
N LEU A 372 -5.45 -16.69 8.35
CA LEU A 372 -5.88 -16.55 9.74
C LEU A 372 -6.57 -15.20 9.90
N VAL A 373 -7.74 -15.21 10.53
CA VAL A 373 -8.51 -13.99 10.82
C VAL A 373 -8.53 -13.76 12.31
N LEU A 374 -8.03 -12.60 12.72
CA LEU A 374 -8.03 -12.15 14.10
C LEU A 374 -9.19 -11.20 14.30
N LYS A 375 -10.14 -11.65 15.12
CA LYS A 375 -11.34 -10.89 15.48
C LYS A 375 -11.16 -10.29 16.87
N ASN A 376 -11.73 -9.11 17.09
CA ASN A 376 -11.74 -8.43 18.40
C ASN A 376 -10.33 -8.09 18.93
N LEU A 377 -9.36 -7.86 18.03
CA LEU A 377 -8.04 -7.34 18.44
C LEU A 377 -8.17 -5.91 18.99
N LEU A 378 -9.05 -5.13 18.37
CA LEU A 378 -9.43 -3.79 18.78
C LEU A 378 -10.92 -3.79 19.13
N PRO A 379 -11.34 -2.96 20.09
CA PRO A 379 -12.75 -2.82 20.41
C PRO A 379 -13.51 -2.22 19.21
N ASP A 380 -14.74 -2.66 19.07
CA ASP A 380 -15.67 -2.12 18.08
C ASP A 380 -15.92 -0.62 18.32
N LEU A 381 -15.80 0.18 17.27
CA LEU A 381 -16.09 1.60 17.33
C LEU A 381 -17.59 1.84 17.21
N THR A 382 -18.21 2.40 18.24
CA THR A 382 -19.62 2.79 18.20
C THR A 382 -19.76 4.24 17.74
N ILE A 383 -20.51 4.46 16.66
CA ILE A 383 -20.84 5.78 16.11
C ILE A 383 -22.28 6.12 16.44
N ALA A 384 -22.47 7.27 17.10
CA ALA A 384 -23.76 7.93 17.15
C ALA A 384 -23.91 8.74 15.86
N GLY A 385 -24.94 8.45 15.06
CA GLY A 385 -25.22 9.24 13.86
C GLY A 385 -25.68 10.66 14.23
N ASP A 386 -25.41 11.60 13.32
CA ASP A 386 -25.69 13.03 13.48
C ASP A 386 -27.19 13.43 13.41
#